data_AF-A0A6G3C974-F1
#
_entry.id   AF-A0A6G3C974-F1
#
_cell.length_a   1.000
_cell.length_b   1.000
_cell.length_c   1.000
_cell.angle_alpha   90.00
_cell.angle_beta   90.00
_cell.angle_gamma   90.00
#
_symmetry.space_group_name_H-M   'P 1'
#
loop_
_entity.id
_entity.type
_entity.pdbx_description
1 polymer ?
#
loop_
_entity_poly.entity_id
_entity_poly.type
_entity_poly.pdbx_seq_one_letter_code
_entity_poly.pdbx_strand_id
1 'polypeptide(L)'
;EDTPGDRRLVAYVVPAGDHEALPDALRDFAGQRLPAYMVPSAVVVLDALPLAANGKLDSRALPAPEHLTGSGREPVTLQEQILCAVFADILGVPAVGVDDDFFALGGHSLLAARLVSRVRTVLGAEVPLRALFEAPTVARLASRLAGSGAVRPALSAGLRPQRLPLSYAQQRLWFIEQLEGPSATYNTPIALRLSGAVDKDALGTALRDVIGRHEVLR
;
A
#
# COMPACT_ATOMS: atom_id res chain seq x y z
N GLU A 1 7.01 15.40 -5.21
CA GLU A 1 7.27 14.06 -5.78
C GLU A 1 8.76 13.92 -5.74
N ASP A 2 9.25 13.23 -4.70
CA ASP A 2 10.68 13.17 -4.39
C ASP A 2 11.29 11.90 -5.02
N THR A 3 10.46 10.87 -5.23
CA THR A 3 10.76 9.64 -5.96
C THR A 3 9.72 9.45 -7.07
N PRO A 4 10.12 9.22 -8.34
CA PRO A 4 9.17 9.00 -9.43
C PRO A 4 8.22 7.84 -9.13
N GLY A 5 6.91 8.10 -9.16
CA GLY A 5 5.88 7.08 -8.90
C GLY A 5 5.44 6.93 -7.44
N ASP A 6 6.08 7.62 -6.49
CA ASP A 6 5.64 7.69 -5.09
C ASP A 6 5.08 9.10 -4.78
N ARG A 7 3.77 9.25 -4.97
CA ARG A 7 3.05 10.49 -4.73
C ARG A 7 2.48 10.49 -3.32
N ARG A 8 3.12 11.27 -2.45
CA ARG A 8 2.70 11.50 -1.07
C ARG A 8 2.20 12.93 -0.85
N LEU A 9 1.26 13.08 0.08
CA LEU A 9 0.82 14.40 0.55
C LEU A 9 1.74 14.87 1.68
N VAL A 10 2.26 16.09 1.54
CA VAL A 10 3.08 16.77 2.54
C VAL A 10 2.39 18.09 2.88
N ALA A 11 2.19 18.36 4.17
CA ALA A 11 1.65 19.62 4.64
C ALA A 11 2.79 20.51 5.14
N TYR A 12 2.88 21.73 4.62
CA TYR A 12 3.79 22.76 5.12
C TYR A 12 2.97 23.76 5.94
N VAL A 13 3.31 23.94 7.21
CA VAL A 13 2.51 24.73 8.14
C VAL A 13 3.36 25.77 8.86
N VAL A 14 2.80 26.97 9.01
CA VAL A 14 3.38 28.04 9.83
C VAL A 14 2.52 28.16 11.08
N PRO A 15 3.05 27.86 12.27
CA PRO A 15 2.27 27.93 13.50
C PRO A 15 2.05 29.38 13.93
N ALA A 16 0.91 29.64 14.57
CA ALA A 16 0.64 30.93 15.21
C ALA A 16 1.30 31.09 16.60
N GLY A 17 1.97 30.05 17.12
CA GLY A 17 2.65 30.01 18.41
C GLY A 17 3.38 28.68 18.64
N ASP A 18 4.06 28.50 19.78
CA ASP A 18 4.82 27.28 20.06
C ASP A 18 3.91 26.06 20.28
N HIS A 19 4.08 25.04 19.45
CA HIS A 19 3.41 23.76 19.56
C HIS A 19 4.40 22.62 19.31
N GLU A 20 5.02 22.12 20.39
CA GLU A 20 5.98 21.01 20.36
C GLU A 20 5.41 19.69 19.77
N ALA A 21 4.09 19.57 19.61
CA ALA A 21 3.42 18.38 19.04
C ALA A 21 2.52 18.71 17.83
N LEU A 22 2.75 19.83 17.14
CA LEU A 22 1.90 20.26 16.02
C LEU A 22 1.74 19.20 14.91
N PRO A 23 2.81 18.49 14.46
CA PRO A 23 2.69 17.51 13.38
C PRO A 23 1.69 16.38 13.66
N ASP A 24 1.79 15.75 14.84
CA ASP A 24 0.90 14.65 15.23
C ASP A 24 -0.54 15.14 15.41
N ALA A 25 -0.72 16.25 16.12
CA ALA A 25 -2.04 16.83 16.36
C ALA A 25 -2.76 17.20 15.04
N LEU A 26 -2.03 17.72 14.04
CA LEU A 26 -2.58 18.03 12.72
C LEU A 26 -2.99 16.78 11.95
N ARG A 27 -2.18 15.71 12.00
CA ARG A 27 -2.51 14.43 11.39
C ARG A 27 -3.74 13.79 12.02
N ASP A 28 -3.82 13.77 13.35
CA ASP A 28 -4.98 13.26 14.07
C ASP A 28 -6.25 14.07 13.75
N PHE A 29 -6.13 15.40 13.77
CA PHE A 29 -7.23 16.29 13.42
C PHE A 29 -7.74 16.07 12.00
N ALA A 30 -6.81 15.89 11.03
CA ALA A 30 -7.13 15.59 9.65
C ALA A 30 -7.74 14.20 9.49
N GLY A 31 -7.21 13.17 10.17
CA GLY A 31 -7.72 11.80 10.11
C GLY A 31 -9.14 11.64 10.65
N GLN A 32 -9.57 12.51 11.56
CA GLN A 32 -10.96 12.54 12.05
C GLN A 32 -11.95 13.15 11.04
N ARG A 33 -11.47 13.86 10.00
CA ARG A 33 -12.30 14.69 9.10
C ARG A 33 -12.14 14.35 7.62
N LEU A 34 -11.03 13.71 7.26
CA LEU A 34 -10.66 13.42 5.88
C LEU A 34 -10.51 11.91 5.68
N PRO A 35 -10.81 11.40 4.48
CA PRO A 35 -10.41 10.06 4.09
C PRO A 35 -8.90 9.86 4.24
N ALA A 36 -8.46 8.65 4.57
CA ALA A 36 -7.05 8.35 4.85
C ALA A 36 -6.08 8.80 3.75
N TYR A 37 -6.47 8.72 2.47
CA TYR A 37 -5.63 9.15 1.35
C TYR A 37 -5.45 10.67 1.21
N MET A 38 -6.21 11.47 1.97
CA MET A 38 -6.10 12.93 2.02
C MET A 38 -5.33 13.41 3.26
N VAL A 39 -5.03 12.52 4.21
CA VAL A 39 -4.23 12.86 5.39
C VAL A 39 -2.76 12.98 4.96
N PRO A 40 -2.08 14.11 5.28
CA PRO A 40 -0.67 14.26 4.95
C PRO A 40 0.20 13.20 5.62
N SER A 41 1.08 12.57 4.83
CA SER A 41 2.09 11.62 5.32
C SER A 41 3.19 12.30 6.14
N ALA A 42 3.50 13.56 5.84
CA ALA A 42 4.45 14.38 6.57
C ALA A 42 3.90 15.78 6.80
N VAL A 43 4.22 16.36 7.95
CA VAL A 43 3.91 17.75 8.30
C VAL A 43 5.24 18.44 8.61
N VAL A 44 5.59 19.45 7.82
CA VAL A 44 6.80 20.23 7.95
C VAL A 44 6.44 21.60 8.52
N VAL A 45 6.98 21.90 9.69
CA VAL A 45 6.78 23.18 10.36
C VAL A 45 7.81 24.18 9.82
N LEU A 46 7.34 25.35 9.40
CA LEU A 46 8.17 26.43 8.87
C LEU A 46 7.94 27.71 9.68
N ASP A 47 8.97 28.54 9.81
CA ASP A 47 8.84 29.88 10.37
C ASP A 47 8.01 30.78 9.45
N ALA A 48 8.16 30.61 8.14
CA ALA A 48 7.41 31.32 7.11
C ALA A 48 7.34 30.50 5.81
N LEU A 49 6.27 30.71 5.04
CA LEU A 49 6.17 30.14 3.69
C LEU A 49 7.12 30.87 2.74
N PRO A 50 7.96 30.16 1.97
CA PRO A 50 8.82 30.80 0.99
C PRO A 50 7.99 31.39 -0.15
N LEU A 51 8.23 32.65 -0.48
CA LEU A 51 7.53 33.36 -1.55
C LEU A 51 8.48 33.70 -2.70
N ALA A 52 8.01 33.50 -3.92
CA ALA A 52 8.68 33.98 -5.13
C ALA A 52 8.54 35.50 -5.27
N ALA A 53 9.30 36.11 -6.18
CA ALA A 53 9.30 37.56 -6.42
C ALA A 53 7.93 38.15 -6.77
N ASN A 54 6.97 37.32 -7.22
CA ASN A 54 5.59 37.72 -7.51
C ASN A 54 4.61 37.52 -6.33
N GLY A 55 5.13 37.20 -5.12
CA GLY A 55 4.33 37.00 -3.91
C GLY A 55 3.59 35.67 -3.82
N LYS A 56 3.78 34.74 -4.77
CA LYS A 56 3.21 33.39 -4.71
C LYS A 56 4.15 32.43 -3.96
N LEU A 57 3.60 31.33 -3.44
CA LEU A 57 4.38 30.25 -2.86
C LEU A 57 5.46 29.76 -3.84
N ASP A 58 6.72 29.76 -3.40
CA ASP A 58 7.81 29.11 -4.11
C ASP A 58 7.91 27.65 -3.66
N SER A 59 7.23 26.76 -4.40
CA SER A 59 7.23 25.34 -4.08
C SER A 59 8.59 24.66 -4.23
N ARG A 60 9.56 25.26 -4.92
CA ARG A 60 10.91 24.72 -5.09
C ARG A 60 11.81 25.05 -3.90
N ALA A 61 11.48 26.09 -3.14
CA ALA A 61 12.19 26.50 -1.94
C ALA A 61 11.66 25.81 -0.67
N LEU A 62 10.61 24.99 -0.78
CA LEU A 62 10.12 24.20 0.34
C LEU A 62 11.16 23.12 0.70
N PRO A 63 11.53 22.99 1.99
CA PRO A 63 12.46 21.96 2.41
C PRO A 63 11.85 20.58 2.18
N ALA A 64 12.68 19.61 1.80
CA ALA A 64 12.23 18.24 1.71
C ALA A 64 11.79 17.76 3.11
N PRO A 65 10.67 17.03 3.24
CA PRO A 65 10.29 16.44 4.52
C PRO A 65 11.40 15.48 4.96
N GLU A 66 11.95 15.70 6.15
CA GLU A 66 12.88 14.75 6.74
C GLU A 66 12.15 13.44 7.00
N HIS A 67 12.71 12.34 6.48
CA HIS A 67 12.25 11.02 6.84
C HIS A 67 12.63 10.81 8.31
N LEU A 68 11.68 10.98 9.22
CA LEU A 68 11.82 10.50 10.60
C LEU A 68 11.78 8.97 10.58
N THR A 69 12.77 8.34 9.96
CA THR A 69 13.00 6.89 10.03
C THR A 69 13.77 6.62 11.32
N GLY A 70 13.20 5.80 12.21
CA GLY A 70 13.91 5.38 13.43
C GLY A 70 13.84 6.37 14.60
N SER A 71 12.83 7.25 14.62
CA SER A 71 12.51 8.03 15.84
C SER A 71 11.82 7.19 16.91
N GLY A 72 11.16 6.09 16.51
CA GLY A 72 10.58 5.13 17.45
C GLY A 72 11.63 4.40 18.28
N ARG A 73 11.21 3.90 19.45
CA ARG A 73 12.08 3.07 20.32
C ARG A 73 12.65 1.87 19.56
N GLU A 74 13.80 1.38 20.01
CA GLU A 74 14.38 0.15 19.49
C GLU A 74 13.48 -1.07 19.80
N PRO A 75 13.45 -2.07 18.90
CA PRO A 75 12.71 -3.31 19.10
C PRO A 75 13.35 -4.16 20.20
N VAL A 76 12.55 -4.50 21.21
CA VAL A 76 13.02 -5.26 22.39
C VAL A 76 12.73 -6.75 22.24
N THR A 77 11.73 -7.11 21.41
CA THR A 77 11.37 -8.51 21.16
C THR A 77 11.78 -8.96 19.75
N LEU A 78 12.03 -10.26 19.58
CA LEU A 78 12.30 -10.86 18.27
C LEU A 78 11.16 -10.58 17.27
N GLN A 79 9.92 -10.60 17.76
CA GLN A 79 8.75 -10.31 16.94
C GLN A 79 8.75 -8.85 16.45
N GLU A 80 9.07 -7.89 17.32
CA GLU A 80 9.24 -6.48 16.93
C GLU A 80 10.38 -6.32 15.92
N GLN A 81 11.51 -7.00 16.11
CA GLN A 81 12.65 -6.94 15.18
C GLN A 81 12.26 -7.42 13.78
N ILE A 82 11.57 -8.56 13.70
CA ILE A 82 11.08 -9.12 12.43
C ILE A 82 10.07 -8.17 11.78
N LEU A 83 9.13 -7.62 12.56
CA LEU A 83 8.14 -6.69 12.03
C LEU A 83 8.77 -5.39 11.53
N CYS A 84 9.74 -4.80 12.25
CA CYS A 84 10.46 -3.61 11.80
C CYS A 84 11.18 -3.87 10.47
N ALA A 85 11.85 -5.01 10.33
CA ALA A 85 12.51 -5.40 9.08
C ALA A 85 11.51 -5.57 7.93
N VAL A 86 10.37 -6.25 8.18
CA VAL A 86 9.32 -6.45 7.17
C VAL A 86 8.66 -5.12 6.78
N PHE A 87 8.47 -4.18 7.70
CA PHE A 87 7.97 -2.84 7.39
C PHE A 87 8.98 -2.09 6.50
N ALA A 88 10.26 -2.07 6.89
CA ALA A 88 11.33 -1.40 6.14
C ALA A 88 11.42 -1.92 4.69
N ASP A 89 11.42 -3.24 4.51
CA ASP A 89 11.46 -3.89 3.20
C ASP A 89 10.26 -3.51 2.31
N ILE A 90 9.06 -3.46 2.88
CA ILE A 90 7.83 -3.15 2.13
C ILE A 90 7.73 -1.67 1.77
N LEU A 91 8.15 -0.79 2.68
CA LEU A 91 8.13 0.66 2.49
C LEU A 91 9.33 1.15 1.67
N GLY A 92 10.38 0.34 1.53
CA GLY A 92 11.60 0.74 0.81
C GLY A 92 12.43 1.77 1.57
N VAL A 93 12.37 1.77 2.91
CA VAL A 93 13.12 2.70 3.78
C VAL A 93 14.26 1.98 4.51
N PRO A 94 15.33 2.69 4.94
CA PRO A 94 16.49 2.04 5.57
C PRO A 94 16.17 1.35 6.90
N ALA A 95 15.28 1.94 7.69
CA ALA A 95 14.87 1.43 8.99
C ALA A 95 13.48 1.94 9.37
N VAL A 96 12.80 1.18 10.23
CA VAL A 96 11.50 1.51 10.82
C VAL A 96 11.59 1.26 12.32
N GLY A 97 11.28 2.27 13.13
CA GLY A 97 11.17 2.19 14.58
C GLY A 97 9.86 1.53 15.00
N VAL A 98 9.79 1.07 16.25
CA VAL A 98 8.65 0.26 16.71
C VAL A 98 7.33 1.04 16.76
N ASP A 99 7.42 2.35 16.98
CA ASP A 99 6.28 3.27 17.08
C ASP A 99 6.05 4.07 15.80
N ASP A 100 6.85 3.83 14.75
CA ASP A 100 6.69 4.51 13.47
C ASP A 100 5.39 4.00 12.78
N ASP A 101 4.58 4.94 12.31
CA ASP A 101 3.30 4.64 11.65
C ASP A 101 3.52 4.24 10.19
N PHE A 102 3.01 3.07 9.82
CA PHE A 102 3.13 2.51 8.47
C PHE A 102 2.64 3.46 7.37
N PHE A 103 1.53 4.17 7.60
CA PHE A 103 0.92 5.07 6.62
C PHE A 103 1.62 6.43 6.60
N ALA A 104 2.14 6.89 7.75
CA ALA A 104 3.00 8.08 7.80
C ALA A 104 4.29 7.88 7.00
N LEU A 105 4.84 6.66 6.99
CA LEU A 105 6.00 6.28 6.18
C LEU A 105 5.69 6.02 4.70
N GLY A 106 4.49 6.37 4.21
CA GLY A 106 4.11 6.20 2.80
C GLY A 106 3.38 4.89 2.47
N GLY A 107 3.04 4.09 3.49
CA GLY A 107 2.22 2.90 3.32
C GLY A 107 0.84 3.21 2.72
N HIS A 108 0.38 2.36 1.81
CA HIS A 108 -0.96 2.44 1.23
C HIS A 108 -1.55 1.03 1.08
N SER A 109 -2.82 0.91 0.67
CA SER A 109 -3.57 -0.37 0.71
C SER A 109 -2.89 -1.54 -0.02
N LEU A 110 -2.15 -1.28 -1.11
CA LEU A 110 -1.39 -2.33 -1.81
C LEU A 110 -0.16 -2.77 -1.01
N LEU A 111 0.60 -1.83 -0.45
CA LEU A 111 1.72 -2.14 0.43
C LEU A 111 1.25 -2.83 1.70
N ALA A 112 0.13 -2.38 2.27
CA ALA A 112 -0.53 -3.02 3.41
C ALA A 112 -0.92 -4.48 3.10
N ALA A 113 -1.48 -4.76 1.92
CA ALA A 113 -1.79 -6.13 1.50
C ALA A 113 -0.51 -6.99 1.35
N ARG A 114 0.57 -6.42 0.81
CA ARG A 114 1.88 -7.08 0.73
C ARG A 114 2.48 -7.33 2.11
N LEU A 115 2.40 -6.35 3.00
CA LEU A 115 2.87 -6.43 4.39
C LEU A 115 2.17 -7.58 5.12
N VAL A 116 0.84 -7.61 5.11
CA VAL A 116 0.04 -8.69 5.70
C VAL A 116 0.45 -10.06 5.15
N SER A 117 0.64 -10.17 3.83
CA SER A 117 1.09 -11.40 3.20
C SER A 117 2.48 -11.83 3.67
N ARG A 118 3.42 -10.87 3.79
CA ARG A 118 4.79 -11.12 4.22
C ARG A 118 4.88 -11.50 5.70
N VAL A 119 4.14 -10.81 6.56
CA VAL A 119 4.01 -11.14 7.99
C VAL A 119 3.51 -12.57 8.17
N ARG A 120 2.49 -12.97 7.40
CA ARG A 120 2.00 -14.36 7.41
C ARG A 120 3.10 -15.36 7.03
N THR A 121 3.90 -15.07 6.03
CA THR A 121 4.98 -15.97 5.60
C THR A 121 6.11 -16.07 6.63
N VAL A 122 6.50 -14.97 7.26
CA VAL A 122 7.68 -14.92 8.14
C VAL A 122 7.35 -15.32 9.58
N LEU A 123 6.20 -14.85 10.11
CA LEU A 123 5.78 -15.11 11.49
C LEU A 123 4.76 -16.23 11.62
N GLY A 124 4.23 -16.74 10.50
CA GLY A 124 3.17 -17.74 10.55
C GLY A 124 1.91 -17.22 11.24
N ALA A 125 1.61 -15.93 11.10
CA ALA A 125 0.49 -15.30 11.79
C ALA A 125 -0.41 -14.50 10.83
N GLU A 126 -1.72 -14.64 10.98
CA GLU A 126 -2.70 -13.90 10.15
C GLU A 126 -2.97 -12.52 10.76
N VAL A 127 -2.73 -11.49 9.94
CA VAL A 127 -3.10 -10.11 10.26
C VAL A 127 -4.25 -9.73 9.34
N PRO A 128 -5.50 -9.56 9.84
CA PRO A 128 -6.54 -9.01 9.01
C PRO A 128 -6.11 -7.61 8.58
N LEU A 129 -6.31 -7.25 7.30
CA LEU A 129 -5.91 -5.94 6.78
C LEU A 129 -6.45 -4.78 7.63
N ARG A 130 -7.67 -4.93 8.16
CA ARG A 130 -8.28 -3.99 9.11
C ARG A 130 -7.42 -3.76 10.37
N ALA A 131 -6.78 -4.80 10.92
CA ALA A 131 -5.94 -4.64 12.10
C ALA A 131 -4.74 -3.73 11.83
N LEU A 132 -4.17 -3.72 10.63
CA LEU A 132 -3.11 -2.78 10.29
C LEU A 132 -3.63 -1.33 10.29
N PHE A 133 -4.83 -1.08 9.79
CA PHE A 133 -5.43 0.26 9.85
C PHE A 133 -5.76 0.71 11.28
N GLU A 134 -6.19 -0.21 12.15
CA GLU A 134 -6.48 0.10 13.55
C GLU A 134 -5.23 0.19 14.44
N ALA A 135 -4.15 -0.49 14.05
CA ALA A 135 -2.88 -0.60 14.75
C ALA A 135 -1.71 -0.46 13.76
N PRO A 136 -1.44 0.76 13.27
CA PRO A 136 -0.52 1.02 12.16
C PRO A 136 0.96 1.00 12.52
N THR A 137 1.31 0.78 13.80
CA THR A 137 2.71 0.72 14.27
C THR A 137 3.10 -0.72 14.59
N VAL A 138 4.40 -1.00 14.58
CA VAL A 138 4.93 -2.34 14.92
C VAL A 138 4.53 -2.75 16.34
N ALA A 139 4.64 -1.86 17.34
CA ALA A 139 4.21 -2.14 18.72
C ALA A 139 2.74 -2.58 18.80
N ARG A 140 1.86 -1.82 18.15
CA ARG A 140 0.42 -2.07 18.21
C ARG A 140 0.05 -3.32 17.40
N LEU A 141 0.75 -3.59 16.31
CA LEU A 141 0.54 -4.80 15.51
C LEU A 141 1.05 -6.05 16.24
N ALA A 142 2.22 -5.97 16.88
CA ALA A 142 2.82 -7.07 17.64
C ALA A 142 1.90 -7.54 18.78
N SER A 143 1.30 -6.59 19.52
CA SER A 143 0.37 -6.93 20.61
C SER A 143 -0.90 -7.65 20.12
N ARG A 144 -1.37 -7.35 18.91
CA ARG A 144 -2.54 -8.01 18.30
C ARG A 144 -2.23 -9.41 17.76
N LEU A 145 -0.98 -9.68 17.42
CA LEU A 145 -0.52 -10.97 16.93
C LEU A 145 -0.42 -12.03 18.04
N ALA A 146 -0.27 -11.62 19.30
CA ALA A 146 -0.18 -12.53 20.45
C ALA A 146 -1.42 -13.43 20.68
N GLY A 147 -2.51 -13.20 19.96
CA GLY A 147 -3.73 -14.01 20.00
C GLY A 147 -4.29 -14.39 18.62
N SER A 148 -3.50 -14.32 17.55
CA SER A 148 -4.01 -14.59 16.19
C SER A 148 -4.47 -16.05 16.05
N GLY A 149 -5.73 -16.25 15.67
CA GLY A 149 -6.33 -17.56 15.43
C GLY A 149 -5.70 -18.32 14.25
N ALA A 150 -6.33 -19.44 13.86
CA ALA A 150 -5.79 -20.37 12.87
C ALA A 150 -5.34 -19.69 11.57
N VAL A 151 -4.07 -19.90 11.23
CA VAL A 151 -3.42 -19.41 10.02
C VAL A 151 -4.08 -20.04 8.81
N ARG A 152 -4.42 -19.27 7.76
CA ARG A 152 -4.88 -19.91 6.52
C ARG A 152 -3.75 -20.76 5.95
N PRO A 153 -4.03 -22.00 5.51
CA PRO A 153 -3.02 -22.82 4.86
C PRO A 153 -2.37 -22.07 3.70
N ALA A 154 -1.05 -22.22 3.57
CA ALA A 154 -0.35 -21.68 2.42
C ALA A 154 -0.91 -22.29 1.13
N LEU A 155 -1.04 -21.47 0.08
CA LEU A 155 -1.34 -21.94 -1.26
C LEU A 155 -0.16 -22.78 -1.75
N SER A 156 -0.37 -24.08 -1.87
CA SER A 156 0.58 -25.01 -2.45
C SER A 156 0.08 -25.50 -3.81
N ALA A 157 1.02 -25.94 -4.66
CA ALA A 157 0.67 -26.61 -5.89
C ALA A 157 -0.02 -27.95 -5.55
N GLY A 158 -1.30 -28.07 -5.90
CA GLY A 158 -2.08 -29.29 -5.75
C GLY A 158 -2.02 -30.18 -6.99
N LEU A 159 -2.43 -31.44 -6.84
CA LEU A 159 -2.72 -32.30 -7.99
C LEU A 159 -3.88 -31.72 -8.79
N ARG A 160 -3.73 -31.61 -10.11
CA ARG A 160 -4.79 -31.10 -10.98
C ARG A 160 -5.92 -32.13 -11.08
N PRO A 161 -7.14 -31.81 -10.62
CA PRO A 161 -8.28 -32.70 -10.82
C PRO A 161 -8.71 -32.70 -12.30
N GLN A 162 -9.44 -33.74 -12.72
CA GLN A 162 -10.01 -33.78 -14.07
C GLN A 162 -10.98 -32.62 -14.33
N ARG A 163 -11.70 -32.17 -13.30
CA ARG A 163 -12.57 -30.99 -13.35
C ARG A 163 -12.15 -30.01 -12.27
N LEU A 164 -11.73 -28.81 -12.69
CA LEU A 164 -11.41 -27.74 -11.76
C LEU A 164 -12.71 -27.11 -11.24
N PRO A 165 -12.91 -27.02 -9.91
CA PRO A 165 -14.05 -26.31 -9.37
C PRO A 165 -13.93 -24.82 -9.66
N LEU A 166 -15.06 -24.18 -9.97
CA LEU A 166 -15.12 -22.73 -10.08
C LEU A 166 -14.86 -22.09 -8.71
N SER A 167 -14.10 -20.99 -8.70
CA SER A 167 -14.09 -20.09 -7.55
C SER A 167 -15.48 -19.49 -7.32
N TYR A 168 -15.78 -19.06 -6.09
CA TYR A 168 -17.06 -18.40 -5.78
C TYR A 168 -17.36 -17.20 -6.69
N ALA A 169 -16.33 -16.44 -7.10
CA ALA A 169 -16.50 -15.33 -8.03
C ALA A 169 -16.89 -15.81 -9.44
N GLN A 170 -16.27 -16.89 -9.93
CA GLN A 170 -16.63 -17.50 -11.21
C GLN A 170 -18.03 -18.14 -11.18
N GLN A 171 -18.41 -18.79 -10.07
CA GLN A 171 -19.77 -19.34 -9.90
C GLN A 171 -20.83 -18.25 -10.03
N ARG A 172 -20.59 -17.08 -9.42
CA ARG A 172 -21.49 -15.91 -9.53
C ARG A 172 -21.64 -15.45 -10.98
N LEU A 173 -20.53 -15.30 -11.71
CA LEU A 173 -20.57 -14.84 -13.10
C LEU A 173 -21.24 -15.87 -14.01
N TRP A 174 -20.93 -17.16 -13.83
CA TRP A 174 -21.58 -18.24 -14.55
C TRP A 174 -23.09 -18.27 -14.29
N PHE A 175 -23.51 -18.13 -13.02
CA PHE A 175 -24.93 -18.07 -12.68
C PHE A 175 -25.65 -16.92 -13.38
N ILE A 176 -25.05 -15.71 -13.40
CA ILE A 176 -25.64 -14.55 -14.08
C ILE A 176 -25.76 -14.80 -15.57
N GLU A 177 -24.72 -15.37 -16.20
CA GLU A 177 -24.75 -15.74 -17.62
C GLU A 177 -25.86 -16.76 -17.91
N GLN A 178 -26.04 -17.77 -17.06
CA GLN A 178 -27.12 -18.76 -17.24
C GLN A 178 -28.52 -18.14 -17.04
N LEU A 179 -28.65 -17.13 -16.18
CA LEU A 179 -29.93 -16.47 -15.88
C LEU A 179 -30.33 -15.45 -16.96
N GLU A 180 -29.39 -14.62 -17.39
CA GLU A 180 -29.65 -13.51 -18.32
C GLU A 180 -29.38 -13.89 -19.80
N GLY A 181 -28.66 -14.98 -20.03
CA GLY A 181 -28.14 -15.36 -21.34
C GLY A 181 -26.85 -14.60 -21.71
N PRO A 182 -26.32 -14.83 -22.93
CA PRO A 182 -25.10 -14.17 -23.39
C PRO A 182 -25.25 -12.65 -23.41
N SER A 183 -24.41 -11.94 -22.65
CA SER A 183 -24.42 -10.48 -22.58
C SER A 183 -23.00 -9.90 -22.54
N ALA A 184 -22.88 -8.64 -22.97
CA ALA A 184 -21.61 -7.91 -22.93
C ALA A 184 -21.34 -7.24 -21.56
N THR A 185 -22.22 -7.43 -20.57
CA THR A 185 -22.21 -6.73 -19.27
C THR A 185 -20.88 -6.86 -18.52
N TYR A 186 -20.23 -8.03 -18.64
CA TYR A 186 -18.95 -8.32 -17.98
C TYR A 186 -17.75 -8.35 -18.93
N ASN A 187 -17.91 -7.89 -20.17
CA ASN A 187 -16.77 -7.73 -21.08
C ASN A 187 -15.86 -6.61 -20.56
N THR A 188 -14.56 -6.88 -20.52
CA THR A 188 -13.53 -5.89 -20.14
C THR A 188 -12.68 -5.54 -21.36
N PRO A 189 -13.18 -4.74 -22.31
CA PRO A 189 -12.41 -4.36 -23.49
C PRO A 189 -11.26 -3.43 -23.10
N ILE A 190 -10.05 -3.74 -23.55
CA ILE A 190 -8.87 -2.89 -23.39
C ILE A 190 -8.44 -2.42 -24.78
N ALA A 191 -8.37 -1.10 -24.97
CA ALA A 191 -7.86 -0.49 -26.20
C ALA A 191 -6.57 0.29 -25.88
N LEU A 192 -5.50 0.01 -26.63
CA LEU A 192 -4.20 0.66 -26.48
C LEU A 192 -3.86 1.44 -27.75
N ARG A 193 -3.44 2.70 -27.59
CA ARG A 193 -2.86 3.48 -28.68
C ARG A 193 -1.34 3.43 -28.57
N LEU A 194 -0.70 2.77 -29.53
CA LEU A 194 0.75 2.70 -29.62
C LEU A 194 1.25 3.75 -30.62
N SER A 195 2.35 4.43 -30.29
CA SER A 195 2.97 5.45 -31.14
C SER A 195 4.41 5.05 -31.47
N GLY A 196 4.87 5.35 -32.68
CA GLY A 196 6.17 4.93 -33.19
C GLY A 196 6.11 3.64 -34.02
N ALA A 197 7.28 3.03 -34.27
CA ALA A 197 7.36 1.77 -34.99
C ALA A 197 6.95 0.60 -34.08
N VAL A 198 5.84 -0.07 -34.42
CA VAL A 198 5.36 -1.26 -33.71
C VAL A 198 5.61 -2.49 -34.58
N ASP A 199 6.41 -3.41 -34.06
CA ASP A 199 6.56 -4.74 -34.62
C ASP A 199 5.33 -5.58 -34.25
N LYS A 200 4.48 -5.85 -35.25
CA LYS A 200 3.23 -6.59 -35.07
C LYS A 200 3.45 -8.07 -34.79
N ASP A 201 4.51 -8.65 -35.35
CA ASP A 201 4.80 -10.07 -35.21
C ASP A 201 5.36 -10.37 -33.82
N ALA A 202 6.24 -9.48 -33.32
CA ALA A 202 6.70 -9.51 -31.94
C ALA A 202 5.54 -9.34 -30.96
N LEU A 203 4.65 -8.36 -31.18
CA LEU A 203 3.46 -8.15 -30.33
C LEU A 203 2.54 -9.37 -30.33
N GLY A 204 2.25 -9.95 -31.50
CA GLY A 204 1.43 -11.16 -31.61
C GLY A 204 2.06 -12.37 -30.92
N THR A 205 3.39 -12.47 -30.93
CA THR A 205 4.13 -13.52 -30.21
C THR A 205 4.07 -13.31 -28.70
N ALA A 206 4.25 -12.08 -28.22
CA ALA A 206 4.13 -11.75 -26.80
C ALA A 206 2.73 -12.04 -26.25
N LEU A 207 1.67 -11.71 -27.00
CA LEU A 207 0.29 -12.03 -26.59
C LEU A 207 0.05 -13.55 -26.50
N ARG A 208 0.58 -14.33 -27.45
CA ARG A 208 0.50 -15.79 -27.40
C ARG A 208 1.27 -16.37 -26.21
N ASP A 209 2.42 -15.81 -25.86
CA ASP A 209 3.18 -16.20 -24.67
C ASP A 209 2.38 -15.97 -23.39
N VAL A 210 1.71 -14.81 -23.26
CA VAL A 210 0.80 -14.53 -22.14
C VAL A 210 -0.35 -15.54 -22.05
N ILE A 211 -0.98 -15.90 -23.18
CA ILE A 211 -2.03 -16.94 -23.22
C ILE A 211 -1.47 -18.30 -22.79
N GLY A 212 -0.26 -18.67 -23.26
CA GLY A 212 0.41 -19.91 -22.89
C GLY A 212 0.75 -19.97 -21.39
N ARG A 213 1.17 -18.85 -20.81
CA ARG A 213 1.56 -18.72 -19.41
C ARG A 213 0.38 -18.75 -18.43
N HIS A 214 -0.74 -18.12 -18.79
CA HIS A 214 -1.88 -17.92 -17.89
C HIS A 214 -3.03 -18.86 -18.21
N GLU A 215 -3.23 -19.89 -17.38
CA GLU A 215 -4.26 -20.92 -17.62
C GLU A 215 -5.69 -20.38 -17.73
N VAL A 216 -6.00 -19.25 -17.09
CA VAL A 216 -7.33 -18.63 -17.13
C VAL A 216 -7.72 -18.10 -18.53
N LEU A 217 -6.76 -17.97 -19.44
CA LEU A 217 -6.97 -17.47 -20.80
C LEU A 217 -7.24 -18.60 -21.82
N ARG A 218 -7.35 -19.85 -21.38
CA ARG A 218 -7.50 -21.06 -22.21
C ARG A 218 -8.38 -22.11 -21.55
#